data_AF-A0A6P0XFA9-F1
#
_entry.id   AF-A0A6P0XFA9-F1
#
_cell.length_a   1.000
_cell.length_b   1.000
_cell.length_c   1.000
_cell.angle_alpha   90.00
_cell.angle_beta   90.00
_cell.angle_gamma   90.00
#
_symmetry.space_group_name_H-M   'P 1'
#
loop_
_entity.id
_entity.type
_entity.pdbx_description
1 polymer ?
#
loop_
_entity_poly.entity_id
_entity_poly.type
_entity_poly.pdbx_seq_one_letter_code
_entity_poly.pdbx_strand_id
1 'polypeptide(L)'
;MNHIPVLSAELIQGLAISPRGLYLDATVGFGGHTQSILATAPDVKVVAIDQDEQAIAYCQTLLASENSNIQFWHGNFAEYEPKNLEFDGIIADLGVSSVQLDTPERGFSFRHQAKLDMRMNQQQSLTAAEIVNSWEEAKLANI
;
A
#
# COMPACT_ATOMS: atom_id res chain seq x y z
N MET A 1 3.64 11.64 12.18
CA MET A 1 2.53 11.32 11.26
C MET A 1 1.71 10.24 11.94
N ASN A 2 0.47 10.53 12.35
CA ASN A 2 -0.38 9.55 13.03
C ASN A 2 -1.39 9.01 12.02
N HIS A 3 -1.02 7.95 11.30
CA HIS A 3 -1.97 7.20 10.47
C HIS A 3 -2.65 6.15 11.35
N ILE A 4 -3.99 6.16 11.40
CA ILE A 4 -4.78 5.14 12.10
C ILE A 4 -5.40 4.23 11.02
N PRO A 5 -5.07 2.93 10.99
CA PRO A 5 -5.64 2.01 10.01
C PRO A 5 -7.15 1.86 10.17
N VAL A 6 -7.86 1.75 9.05
CA VAL A 6 -9.31 1.64 9.02
C VAL A 6 -9.72 0.24 9.46
N LEU A 7 -10.64 0.12 10.43
CA LEU A 7 -11.19 -1.18 10.87
C LEU A 7 -10.11 -2.21 11.31
N SER A 8 -9.06 -1.75 11.99
CA SER A 8 -7.95 -2.64 12.39
C SER A 8 -8.39 -3.82 13.27
N ALA A 9 -9.34 -3.59 14.19
CA ALA A 9 -9.82 -4.65 15.08
C ALA A 9 -10.62 -5.72 14.31
N GLU A 10 -11.51 -5.29 13.43
CA GLU A 10 -12.31 -6.15 12.57
C GLU A 10 -11.42 -6.93 11.59
N LEU A 11 -10.36 -6.31 11.07
CA LEU A 11 -9.38 -6.97 10.20
C LEU A 11 -8.67 -8.10 10.94
N ILE A 12 -8.13 -7.85 12.13
CA ILE A 12 -7.44 -8.89 12.91
C ILE A 12 -8.39 -10.02 13.31
N GLN A 13 -9.61 -9.68 13.70
CA GLN A 13 -10.63 -10.68 14.01
C GLN A 13 -11.01 -11.53 12.79
N GLY A 14 -11.21 -10.88 11.63
CA GLY A 14 -11.62 -11.54 10.39
C GLY A 14 -10.53 -12.42 9.78
N LEU A 15 -9.26 -12.02 9.90
CA LEU A 15 -8.12 -12.81 9.44
C LEU A 15 -7.85 -14.04 10.30
N ALA A 16 -8.35 -14.06 11.55
CA ALA A 16 -8.13 -15.14 12.50
C ALA A 16 -6.63 -15.55 12.58
N ILE A 17 -5.78 -14.56 12.87
CA ILE A 17 -4.31 -14.72 12.80
C ILE A 17 -3.83 -15.91 13.65
N SER A 18 -3.02 -16.77 13.05
CA SER A 18 -2.44 -17.96 13.65
C SER A 18 -0.93 -17.81 13.86
N PRO A 19 -0.38 -18.28 14.98
CA PRO A 19 1.08 -18.33 15.18
C PRO A 19 1.77 -19.09 14.05
N ARG A 20 2.91 -18.57 13.59
CA ARG A 20 3.65 -19.06 12.40
C ARG A 20 2.95 -18.95 11.05
N GLY A 21 1.76 -18.33 11.00
CA GLY A 21 1.05 -18.10 9.75
C GLY A 21 1.78 -17.12 8.84
N LEU A 22 1.59 -17.28 7.52
CA LEU A 22 2.11 -16.41 6.48
C LEU A 22 0.96 -15.60 5.87
N TYR A 23 1.06 -14.28 5.97
CA TYR A 23 0.03 -13.36 5.48
C TYR A 23 0.55 -12.50 4.34
N LEU A 24 -0.35 -12.11 3.44
CA LEU A 24 -0.08 -11.13 2.39
C LEU A 24 -0.81 -9.82 2.71
N ASP A 25 -0.07 -8.74 2.83
CA ASP A 25 -0.61 -7.38 2.77
C ASP A 25 -0.39 -6.83 1.36
N ALA A 26 -1.44 -6.80 0.54
CA ALA A 26 -1.38 -6.40 -0.85
C ALA A 26 -1.27 -4.86 -1.05
N THR A 27 -1.43 -4.10 0.03
CA THR A 27 -1.51 -2.63 0.02
C THR A 27 -0.93 -2.08 1.33
N VAL A 28 0.33 -2.40 1.61
CA VAL A 28 0.93 -2.15 2.94
C VAL A 28 0.87 -0.68 3.34
N GLY A 29 0.93 0.24 2.36
CA GLY A 29 0.90 1.68 2.62
C GLY A 29 1.95 2.06 3.65
N PHE A 30 1.53 2.75 4.71
CA PHE A 30 2.41 3.15 5.81
C PHE A 30 2.44 2.13 6.97
N GLY A 31 2.06 0.89 6.70
CA GLY A 31 2.39 -0.27 7.52
C GLY A 31 1.48 -0.55 8.71
N GLY A 32 0.40 0.22 8.92
CA GLY A 32 -0.36 0.11 10.16
C GLY A 32 -1.15 -1.21 10.31
N HIS A 33 -1.69 -1.78 9.22
CA HIS A 33 -2.32 -3.11 9.26
C HIS A 33 -1.28 -4.22 9.43
N THR A 34 -0.21 -4.19 8.63
CA THR A 34 0.94 -5.09 8.79
C THR A 34 1.51 -5.06 10.21
N GLN A 35 1.66 -3.89 10.84
CA GLN A 35 2.12 -3.77 12.23
C GLN A 35 1.15 -4.45 13.20
N SER A 36 -0.16 -4.28 12.98
CA SER A 36 -1.18 -4.92 13.80
C SER A 36 -1.13 -6.45 13.66
N ILE A 37 -0.87 -6.97 12.46
CA ILE A 37 -0.70 -8.40 12.19
C ILE A 37 0.55 -8.93 12.90
N LEU A 38 1.71 -8.29 12.71
CA LEU A 38 2.98 -8.70 13.32
C LEU A 38 2.96 -8.64 14.86
N ALA A 39 2.12 -7.78 15.45
CA ALA A 39 1.96 -7.67 16.89
C ALA A 39 1.15 -8.81 17.51
N THR A 40 0.42 -9.60 16.73
CA THR A 40 -0.45 -10.69 17.25
C THR A 40 0.35 -11.86 17.81
N ALA A 41 1.47 -12.21 17.20
CA ALA A 41 2.37 -13.27 17.64
C ALA A 41 3.79 -13.09 17.07
N PRO A 42 4.84 -13.45 17.83
CA PRO A 42 6.24 -13.17 17.48
C PRO A 42 6.77 -13.93 16.27
N ASP A 43 6.07 -14.96 15.80
CA ASP A 43 6.49 -15.84 14.71
C ASP A 43 5.59 -15.74 13.46
N VAL A 44 4.62 -14.82 13.45
CA VAL A 44 3.82 -14.48 12.28
C VAL A 44 4.69 -13.84 11.22
N LYS A 45 4.46 -14.22 9.96
CA LYS A 45 5.18 -13.70 8.79
C LYS A 45 4.27 -12.90 7.88
N VAL A 46 4.81 -11.85 7.29
CA VAL A 46 4.08 -10.99 6.35
C VAL A 46 4.91 -10.79 5.08
N VAL A 47 4.27 -10.98 3.92
CA VAL A 47 4.72 -10.38 2.66
C VAL A 47 3.93 -9.09 2.49
N ALA A 48 4.62 -7.97 2.35
CA ALA A 48 4.05 -6.64 2.23
C ALA A 48 4.33 -6.05 0.84
N ILE A 49 3.27 -5.62 0.16
CA ILE A 49 3.28 -5.11 -1.20
C ILE A 49 2.76 -3.69 -1.24
N ASP A 50 3.47 -2.82 -1.96
CA ASP A 50 2.95 -1.55 -2.40
C ASP A 50 3.59 -1.15 -3.72
N GLN A 51 2.86 -0.39 -4.55
CA GLN A 51 3.38 0.19 -5.78
C GLN A 51 4.06 1.55 -5.54
N ASP A 52 3.81 2.16 -4.38
CA ASP A 52 4.41 3.41 -3.94
C ASP A 52 5.77 3.14 -3.25
N GLU A 53 6.85 3.59 -3.87
CA GLU A 53 8.22 3.41 -3.34
C GLU A 53 8.40 4.09 -1.98
N GLN A 54 7.68 5.19 -1.72
CA GLN A 54 7.78 5.91 -0.44
C GLN A 54 7.17 5.08 0.71
N ALA A 55 6.07 4.38 0.43
CA ALA A 55 5.42 3.46 1.37
C ALA A 55 6.36 2.30 1.73
N ILE A 56 6.99 1.68 0.72
CA ILE A 56 7.96 0.60 0.92
C ILE A 56 9.16 1.09 1.75
N ALA A 57 9.77 2.21 1.38
CA ALA A 57 10.94 2.75 2.08
C ALA A 57 10.62 3.11 3.54
N TYR A 58 9.43 3.68 3.79
CA TYR A 58 8.96 3.97 5.13
C TYR A 58 8.79 2.68 5.96
N CYS A 59 8.11 1.68 5.42
CA CYS A 59 7.88 0.41 6.11
C CYS A 59 9.17 -0.37 6.36
N GLN A 60 10.13 -0.34 5.43
CA GLN A 60 11.44 -0.94 5.65
C GLN A 60 12.16 -0.30 6.85
N THR A 61 12.07 1.02 6.99
CA THR A 61 12.66 1.74 8.13
C THR A 61 11.96 1.39 9.43
N LEU A 62 10.62 1.39 9.42
CA LEU A 62 9.77 1.20 10.60
C LEU A 62 9.73 -0.26 11.09
N LEU A 63 9.62 -1.23 10.18
CA LEU A 63 9.28 -2.61 10.51
C LEU A 63 10.45 -3.58 10.34
N ALA A 64 11.38 -3.33 9.40
CA ALA A 64 12.49 -4.26 9.15
C ALA A 64 13.58 -4.16 10.22
N SER A 65 13.73 -3.01 10.88
CA SER A 65 14.70 -2.82 11.97
C SER A 65 14.36 -3.63 13.22
N GLU A 66 13.10 -4.01 13.39
CA GLU A 66 12.60 -4.71 14.57
C GLU A 66 12.13 -6.16 14.28
N ASN A 67 11.99 -6.56 13.01
CA ASN A 67 11.32 -7.83 12.69
C ASN A 67 11.89 -8.52 11.44
N SER A 68 12.47 -9.72 11.62
CA SER A 68 12.93 -10.56 10.51
C SER A 68 11.79 -11.30 9.79
N ASN A 69 10.55 -11.16 10.24
CA ASN A 69 9.40 -11.91 9.72
C ASN A 69 8.63 -11.15 8.63
N ILE A 70 9.18 -10.07 8.09
CA ILE A 70 8.56 -9.30 7.01
C ILE A 70 9.43 -9.32 5.75
N GLN A 71 8.77 -9.54 4.61
CA GLN A 71 9.36 -9.39 3.29
C GLN A 71 8.62 -8.30 2.52
N PHE A 72 9.36 -7.40 1.87
CA PHE A 72 8.79 -6.35 1.04
C PHE A 72 8.91 -6.68 -0.44
N TRP A 73 7.88 -6.32 -1.22
CA TRP A 73 7.92 -6.34 -2.67
C TRP A 73 7.31 -5.05 -3.21
N HIS A 74 8.09 -4.32 -4.03
CA HIS A 74 7.66 -3.07 -4.65
C HIS A 74 7.09 -3.34 -6.04
N GLY A 75 5.82 -2.98 -6.23
CA GLY A 75 5.11 -3.15 -7.50
C GLY A 75 3.60 -3.17 -7.32
N ASN A 76 2.86 -3.29 -8.42
CA ASN A 76 1.41 -3.43 -8.34
C ASN A 76 1.06 -4.85 -7.85
N PHE A 77 0.16 -4.99 -6.88
CA PHE A 77 -0.23 -6.30 -6.35
C PHE A 77 -0.76 -7.26 -7.43
N ALA A 78 -1.30 -6.75 -8.53
CA ALA A 78 -1.77 -7.57 -9.65
C ALA A 78 -0.64 -8.26 -10.42
N GLU A 79 0.60 -7.78 -10.29
CA GLU A 79 1.80 -8.32 -10.92
C GLU A 79 2.60 -9.22 -9.96
N TYR A 80 2.14 -9.39 -8.72
CA TYR A 80 2.83 -10.19 -7.74
C TYR A 80 2.62 -11.69 -7.99
N GLU A 81 3.73 -12.39 -8.18
CA GLU A 81 3.75 -13.85 -8.31
C GLU A 81 4.31 -14.50 -7.03
N PRO A 82 3.52 -15.29 -6.29
CA PRO A 82 3.92 -15.81 -4.98
C PRO A 82 4.96 -16.95 -5.04
N LYS A 83 5.39 -17.40 -6.22
CA LYS A 83 6.44 -18.43 -6.42
C LYS A 83 6.35 -19.63 -5.46
N ASN A 84 5.15 -20.22 -5.34
CA ASN A 84 4.80 -21.35 -4.47
C ASN A 84 4.58 -21.04 -2.98
N LEU A 85 4.47 -19.77 -2.60
CA LEU A 85 3.98 -19.40 -1.27
C LEU A 85 2.46 -19.61 -1.21
N GLU A 86 2.00 -20.23 -0.12
CA GLU A 86 0.60 -20.29 0.27
C GLU A 86 0.39 -19.34 1.45
N PHE A 87 -0.64 -18.50 1.38
CA PHE A 87 -0.96 -17.53 2.42
C PHE A 87 -2.13 -18.03 3.26
N ASP A 88 -1.98 -17.95 4.57
CA ASP A 88 -3.03 -18.22 5.55
C ASP A 88 -4.09 -17.10 5.57
N GLY A 89 -3.75 -15.92 5.05
CA GLY A 89 -4.69 -14.82 4.84
C GLY A 89 -4.10 -13.72 3.96
N ILE A 90 -4.98 -13.01 3.25
CA ILE A 90 -4.64 -11.90 2.36
C ILE A 90 -5.48 -10.69 2.76
N ILE A 91 -4.86 -9.53 2.86
CA ILE A 91 -5.56 -8.25 3.02
C ILE A 91 -5.26 -7.32 1.84
N ALA A 92 -6.25 -6.48 1.53
CA ALA A 92 -6.12 -5.36 0.61
C ALA A 92 -7.01 -4.22 1.13
N ASP A 93 -6.39 -3.18 1.65
CA ASP A 93 -7.02 -1.90 1.99
C ASP A 93 -6.97 -0.99 0.76
N LEU A 94 -8.06 -1.04 -0.02
CA LEU A 94 -8.13 -0.36 -1.31
C LEU A 94 -8.45 1.12 -1.11
N GLY A 95 -7.61 1.97 -1.69
CA GLY A 95 -7.81 3.41 -1.67
C GLY A 95 -6.50 4.16 -1.79
N VAL A 96 -6.52 5.41 -1.34
CA VAL A 96 -5.34 6.25 -1.21
C VAL A 96 -4.97 6.39 0.25
N SER A 97 -3.67 6.45 0.55
CA SER A 97 -3.20 6.71 1.92
C SER A 97 -3.36 8.19 2.29
N SER A 98 -3.47 8.48 3.58
CA SER A 98 -3.46 9.87 4.07
C SER A 98 -2.19 10.61 3.62
N VAL A 99 -1.05 9.93 3.54
CA VAL A 99 0.21 10.56 3.11
C VAL A 99 0.15 11.01 1.66
N GLN A 100 -0.48 10.23 0.79
CA GLN A 100 -0.71 10.62 -0.60
C GLN A 100 -1.63 11.85 -0.70
N LEU A 101 -2.63 11.97 0.19
CA LEU A 101 -3.53 13.12 0.25
C LEU A 101 -2.90 14.36 0.89
N ASP A 102 -2.06 14.17 1.90
CA ASP A 102 -1.47 15.23 2.73
C ASP A 102 -0.14 15.76 2.16
N THR A 103 0.46 15.06 1.19
CA THR A 103 1.68 15.48 0.48
C THR A 103 1.27 16.18 -0.83
N PRO A 104 1.29 17.53 -0.89
CA PRO A 104 0.75 18.25 -2.04
C PRO A 104 1.38 17.83 -3.36
N GLU A 105 2.69 17.58 -3.38
CA GLU A 105 3.47 17.22 -4.57
C GLU A 105 3.00 15.92 -5.24
N ARG A 106 2.24 15.07 -4.52
CA ARG A 106 1.65 13.85 -5.07
C ARG A 106 0.40 14.12 -5.92
N GLY A 107 -0.23 15.28 -5.77
CA GLY A 107 -1.32 15.73 -6.64
C GLY A 107 -2.66 15.00 -6.47
N PHE A 108 -2.85 14.21 -5.41
CA PHE A 108 -4.13 13.51 -5.15
C PHE A 108 -5.22 14.40 -4.53
N SER A 109 -4.84 15.55 -3.98
CA SER A 109 -5.73 16.41 -3.20
C SER A 109 -5.92 17.77 -3.88
N PHE A 110 -7.17 18.24 -3.91
CA PHE A 110 -7.53 19.59 -4.36
C PHE A 110 -7.40 20.65 -3.25
N ARG A 111 -7.00 20.26 -2.03
CA ARG A 111 -6.85 21.18 -0.89
C ARG A 111 -5.68 22.16 -1.04
N HIS A 112 -4.68 21.77 -1.82
CA HIS A 112 -3.46 22.52 -2.03
C HIS A 112 -3.15 22.62 -3.52
N GLN A 113 -2.54 23.73 -3.94
CA GLN A 113 -2.08 23.87 -5.31
C GLN A 113 -0.77 23.09 -5.50
N ALA A 114 -0.77 22.15 -6.45
CA ALA A 114 0.39 21.32 -6.78
C ALA A 114 0.34 20.84 -8.24
N LYS A 115 1.38 20.12 -8.67
CA LYS A 115 1.38 19.43 -9.97
C LYS A 115 0.32 18.32 -9.96
N LEU A 116 -0.42 18.19 -11.06
CA LEU A 116 -1.43 17.15 -11.23
C LEU A 116 -0.76 15.82 -11.61
N ASP A 117 -0.18 15.13 -10.63
CA ASP A 117 0.53 13.86 -10.82
C ASP A 117 -0.43 12.66 -10.68
N MET A 118 -0.90 12.39 -9.45
CA MET A 118 -1.82 11.29 -9.09
C MET A 118 -1.29 9.86 -9.31
N ARG A 119 -0.01 9.66 -9.65
CA ARG A 119 0.59 8.32 -9.67
C ARG A 119 0.92 7.84 -8.27
N MET A 120 0.48 6.64 -7.93
CA MET A 120 1.00 5.92 -6.75
C MET A 120 2.45 5.51 -7.02
N ASN A 121 2.71 4.86 -8.16
CA ASN A 121 4.06 4.57 -8.63
C ASN A 121 4.61 5.71 -9.51
N GLN A 122 5.47 6.54 -8.94
CA GLN A 122 6.06 7.69 -9.66
C GLN A 122 7.08 7.31 -10.75
N GLN A 123 7.44 6.02 -10.88
CA GLN A 123 8.27 5.50 -11.96
C GLN A 123 7.48 5.29 -13.28
N GLN A 124 6.15 5.19 -13.21
CA GLN A 124 5.29 5.15 -14.41
C GLN A 124 5.35 6.49 -15.14
N SER A 125 5.19 6.56 -16.45
CA SER A 125 5.33 7.82 -17.20
C SER A 125 4.06 8.67 -17.27
N LEU A 126 2.88 8.04 -17.27
CA LEU A 126 1.60 8.71 -17.51
C LEU A 126 1.07 9.41 -16.24
N THR A 127 1.05 10.75 -16.25
CA THR A 127 0.48 11.57 -15.16
C THR A 127 -0.97 11.93 -15.45
N ALA A 128 -1.72 12.31 -14.41
CA ALA A 128 -3.06 12.89 -14.59
C ALA A 128 -3.02 14.19 -15.41
N ALA A 129 -1.97 15.01 -15.28
CA ALA A 129 -1.75 16.19 -16.11
C ALA A 129 -1.66 15.84 -17.60
N GLU A 130 -0.94 14.78 -17.96
CA GLU A 130 -0.85 14.33 -19.34
C GLU A 130 -2.23 13.88 -19.84
N ILE A 131 -2.95 13.07 -19.05
CA ILE A 131 -4.30 12.59 -19.39
C ILE A 131 -5.23 13.75 -19.73
N VAL A 132 -5.40 14.73 -18.83
CA VAL A 132 -6.39 15.80 -19.01
C VAL A 132 -6.03 16.79 -20.13
N ASN A 133 -4.75 16.91 -20.48
CA ASN A 133 -4.30 17.87 -21.50
C ASN A 133 -4.11 17.25 -22.89
N SER A 134 -3.87 15.94 -23.00
CA SER A 134 -3.51 15.31 -24.28
C SER A 134 -4.48 14.24 -24.77
N TRP A 135 -5.35 13.71 -23.92
CA TRP A 135 -6.34 12.71 -24.37
C TRP A 135 -7.51 13.39 -25.08
N GLU A 136 -8.07 12.68 -26.06
CA GLU A 136 -9.30 13.10 -26.74
C GLU A 136 -10.46 13.20 -25.75
N GLU A 137 -11.35 14.17 -25.97
CA GLU A 137 -12.54 14.39 -25.14
C GLU A 137 -13.38 13.12 -24.97
N ALA A 138 -13.62 12.39 -26.06
CA ALA A 138 -14.39 11.14 -26.02
C ALA A 138 -13.71 10.06 -25.17
N LYS A 139 -12.37 10.05 -25.11
CA LYS A 139 -11.63 9.13 -24.25
C LYS A 139 -11.72 9.56 -22.79
N LEU A 140 -11.60 10.87 -22.50
CA LEU A 140 -11.77 11.42 -21.15
C LEU A 140 -13.18 11.20 -20.59
N ALA A 141 -14.21 11.29 -21.44
CA ALA A 141 -15.60 11.06 -21.05
C ALA A 141 -15.92 9.59 -20.72
N ASN A 142 -15.04 8.65 -21.06
CA ASN A 142 -15.22 7.19 -20.89
C ASN A 142 -14.15 6.56 -19.98
N ILE A 143 -13.49 7.34 -19.12
CA ILE A 143 -12.48 6.84 -18.16
C ILE A 143 -13.12 6.12 -16.96
#